data_AF-M5GE70-F1
#
_entry.id   AF-M5GE70-F1
#
_cell.length_a   1.000
_cell.length_b   1.000
_cell.length_c   1.000
_cell.angle_alpha   90.00
_cell.angle_beta   90.00
_cell.angle_gamma   90.00
#
_symmetry.space_group_name_H-M   'P 1'
#
loop_
_entity.id
_entity.type
_entity.pdbx_description
1 polymer ?
#
loop_
_entity_poly.entity_id
_entity_poly.type
_entity_poly.pdbx_seq_one_letter_code
_entity_poly.pdbx_strand_id
1 'polypeptide(L)'
;MPPPPVPTNGGLRAAVKAQKKAIKRQLREALAPGHSQMDWAILKTKGLNLRGTENILRVTPSTLAAHTTKEDAWSCFFGKVYNLTPYFSYHPGGERKLLRVAGKDGTRLFVHSHEWINVEAMMDECFVGYLVPEPERAEPEDD
;
A
#
# COMPACT_ATOMS: atom_id res chain seq x y z
N MET A 1 -22.70 5.52 57.07
CA MET A 1 -21.74 5.28 55.97
C MET A 1 -22.26 6.00 54.73
N PRO A 2 -21.49 6.88 54.06
CA PRO A 2 -21.91 7.49 52.80
C PRO A 2 -21.78 6.50 51.63
N PRO A 3 -22.63 6.61 50.58
CA PRO A 3 -22.56 5.71 49.42
C PRO A 3 -21.33 6.04 48.53
N PRO A 4 -20.79 5.06 47.77
CA PRO A 4 -19.67 5.29 46.88
C PRO A 4 -20.09 6.19 45.69
N PRO A 5 -19.16 7.00 45.15
CA PRO A 5 -19.45 7.87 44.02
C PRO A 5 -19.71 7.05 42.75
N VAL A 6 -20.80 7.37 42.05
CA VAL A 6 -21.14 6.75 40.77
C VAL A 6 -20.17 7.28 39.70
N PRO A 7 -19.59 6.43 38.82
CA PRO A 7 -18.69 6.90 37.77
C PRO A 7 -19.48 7.77 36.79
N THR A 8 -19.03 9.00 36.57
CA THR A 8 -19.70 9.92 35.65
C THR A 8 -19.34 9.61 34.19
N ASN A 9 -20.36 9.57 33.33
CA ASN A 9 -20.30 9.34 31.88
C ASN A 9 -19.43 10.35 31.08
N GLY A 10 -18.79 11.31 31.74
CA GLY A 10 -17.98 12.37 31.11
C GLY A 10 -16.65 11.88 30.54
N GLY A 11 -15.98 10.95 31.24
CA GLY A 11 -14.67 10.43 30.82
C GLY A 11 -14.73 9.63 29.52
N LEU A 12 -15.77 8.82 29.36
CA LEU A 12 -15.97 7.99 28.16
C LEU A 12 -16.25 8.85 26.92
N ARG A 13 -17.04 9.92 27.07
CA ARG A 13 -17.34 10.87 25.97
C ARG A 13 -16.11 11.66 25.52
N ALA A 14 -15.23 12.04 26.45
CA ALA A 14 -13.97 12.73 26.15
C ALA A 14 -12.98 11.81 25.41
N ALA A 15 -12.85 10.55 25.83
CA ALA A 15 -12.00 9.55 25.19
C ALA A 15 -12.43 9.27 23.74
N VAL A 16 -13.73 9.10 23.48
CA VAL A 16 -14.28 8.89 22.12
C VAL A 16 -14.03 10.12 21.23
N LYS A 17 -14.16 11.34 21.77
CA LYS A 17 -13.83 12.58 21.04
C LYS A 17 -12.34 12.65 20.69
N ALA A 18 -11.46 12.30 21.62
CA ALA A 18 -10.02 12.27 21.40
C ALA A 18 -9.63 11.24 20.33
N GLN A 19 -10.23 10.05 20.37
CA GLN A 19 -10.03 8.99 19.38
C GLN A 19 -10.52 9.40 17.99
N LYS A 20 -11.72 9.98 17.88
CA LYS A 20 -12.23 10.54 16.60
C LYS A 20 -11.34 11.66 16.07
N LYS A 21 -10.81 12.53 16.94
CA LYS A 21 -9.88 13.61 16.54
C LYS A 21 -8.54 13.05 16.05
N ALA A 22 -8.02 12.00 16.70
CA ALA A 22 -6.81 11.31 16.29
C ALA A 22 -6.98 10.61 14.93
N ILE A 23 -8.09 9.87 14.75
CA ILE A 23 -8.45 9.23 13.48
C ILE A 23 -8.61 10.28 12.36
N LYS A 24 -9.32 11.39 12.64
CA LYS A 24 -9.50 12.48 11.66
C LYS A 24 -8.19 13.17 11.29
N ARG A 25 -7.29 13.36 12.24
CA ARG A 25 -5.94 13.89 11.97
C ARG A 25 -5.14 12.90 11.13
N GLN A 26 -5.15 11.62 11.49
CA GLN A 26 -4.50 10.56 10.71
C GLN A 26 -5.04 10.48 9.27
N LEU A 27 -6.36 10.60 9.07
CA LEU A 27 -6.99 10.66 7.75
C LEU A 27 -6.60 11.92 6.96
N ARG A 28 -6.51 13.09 7.62
CA ARG A 28 -6.04 14.34 6.98
C ARG A 28 -4.55 14.34 6.67
N GLU A 29 -3.75 13.66 7.49
CA GLU A 29 -2.32 13.52 7.33
C GLU A 29 -1.98 12.45 6.28
N ALA A 30 -2.88 11.47 6.08
CA ALA A 30 -2.75 10.45 5.04
C ALA A 30 -3.01 10.98 3.61
N LEU A 31 -3.82 12.03 3.44
CA LEU A 31 -4.12 12.61 2.13
C LEU A 31 -3.89 14.12 2.18
N ALA A 32 -2.74 14.56 1.66
CA ALA A 32 -2.50 15.97 1.42
C ALA A 32 -3.55 16.53 0.42
N PRO A 33 -3.83 17.85 0.42
CA PRO A 33 -4.67 18.45 -0.61
C PRO A 33 -4.21 18.02 -2.02
N GLY A 34 -5.15 17.63 -2.89
CA GLY A 34 -4.85 17.14 -4.24
C GLY A 34 -4.41 15.67 -4.34
N HIS A 35 -4.55 14.89 -3.27
CA HIS A 35 -4.23 13.45 -3.27
C HIS A 35 -5.42 12.56 -2.92
N SER A 36 -6.64 12.99 -3.26
CA SER A 36 -7.83 12.15 -3.12
C SER A 36 -7.84 11.00 -4.13
N GLN A 37 -8.77 10.06 -3.96
CA GLN A 37 -8.98 8.99 -4.95
C GLN A 37 -9.42 9.51 -6.32
N MET A 38 -10.09 10.67 -6.37
CA MET A 38 -10.40 11.32 -7.64
C MET A 38 -9.15 11.90 -8.31
N ASP A 39 -8.23 12.45 -7.51
CA ASP A 39 -6.95 12.94 -8.02
C ASP A 39 -6.09 11.79 -8.55
N TRP A 40 -6.13 10.61 -7.91
CA TRP A 40 -5.53 9.39 -8.44
C TRP A 40 -6.14 8.99 -9.79
N ALA A 41 -7.46 8.93 -9.89
CA ALA A 41 -8.14 8.62 -11.16
C ALA A 41 -7.75 9.59 -12.28
N ILE A 42 -7.65 10.88 -11.97
CA ILE A 42 -7.19 11.91 -12.90
C ILE A 42 -5.73 11.67 -13.28
N LEU A 43 -4.85 11.31 -12.34
CA LEU A 43 -3.44 11.03 -12.61
C LEU A 43 -3.28 9.88 -13.61
N LYS A 44 -4.07 8.80 -13.47
CA LYS A 44 -4.06 7.66 -14.41
C LYS A 44 -4.41 8.08 -15.84
N THR A 45 -5.31 9.06 -16.00
CA THR A 45 -5.70 9.54 -17.35
C THR A 45 -4.69 10.48 -18.02
N LYS A 46 -3.61 10.88 -17.34
CA LYS A 46 -2.63 11.83 -17.89
C LYS A 46 -1.62 11.20 -18.87
N GLY A 47 -1.69 9.89 -19.12
CA GLY A 47 -0.77 9.20 -20.04
C GLY A 47 0.68 9.18 -19.56
N LEU A 48 0.90 9.30 -18.25
CA LEU A 48 2.23 9.18 -17.65
C LEU A 48 2.59 7.70 -17.51
N ASN A 49 3.87 7.35 -17.69
CA ASN A 49 4.35 6.00 -17.42
C ASN A 49 4.46 5.78 -15.90
N LEU A 50 3.34 5.46 -15.25
CA LEU A 50 3.28 5.22 -13.80
C LEU A 50 3.93 3.88 -13.42
N ARG A 51 4.01 2.93 -14.36
CA ARG A 51 4.72 1.67 -14.20
C ARG A 51 6.23 1.86 -14.01
N GLY A 52 6.83 2.86 -14.64
CA GLY A 52 8.28 3.08 -14.59
C GLY A 52 9.11 2.09 -15.42
N THR A 53 8.46 1.27 -16.25
CA THR A 53 9.12 0.34 -17.19
C THR A 53 8.53 0.49 -18.58
N GLU A 54 9.29 0.17 -19.62
CA GLU A 54 8.79 0.21 -21.01
C GLU A 54 8.01 -1.06 -21.38
N ASN A 55 8.42 -2.20 -20.83
CA ASN A 55 7.89 -3.53 -21.13
C ASN A 55 7.31 -4.20 -19.89
N ILE A 56 6.42 -5.17 -20.13
CA ILE A 56 5.92 -6.08 -19.10
C ILE A 56 7.02 -7.07 -18.73
N LEU A 57 7.35 -7.14 -17.44
CA LEU A 57 8.47 -7.92 -16.94
C LEU A 57 8.05 -9.27 -16.34
N ARG A 58 8.97 -10.23 -16.37
CA ARG A 58 8.96 -11.40 -15.48
C ARG A 58 9.83 -11.04 -14.28
N VAL A 59 9.22 -10.76 -13.15
CA VAL A 59 9.89 -10.26 -11.95
C VAL A 59 10.17 -11.43 -11.02
N THR A 60 11.42 -11.66 -10.62
CA THR A 60 11.74 -12.66 -9.61
C THR A 60 11.62 -12.07 -8.19
N PRO A 61 11.51 -12.88 -7.13
CA PRO A 61 11.53 -12.38 -5.75
C PRO A 61 12.74 -11.49 -5.44
N SER A 62 13.92 -11.82 -5.98
CA SER A 62 15.16 -11.06 -5.81
C SER A 62 15.09 -9.70 -6.50
N THR A 63 14.53 -9.65 -7.73
CA THR A 63 14.27 -8.37 -8.40
C THR A 63 13.27 -7.54 -7.60
N LEU A 64 12.15 -8.15 -7.16
CA LEU A 64 11.14 -7.47 -6.37
C LEU A 64 11.73 -6.87 -5.08
N ALA A 65 12.58 -7.62 -4.38
CA ALA A 65 13.20 -7.21 -3.12
C ALA A 65 14.14 -6.00 -3.22
N ALA A 66 14.56 -5.61 -4.42
CA ALA A 66 15.35 -4.38 -4.63
C ALA A 66 14.51 -3.10 -4.46
N HIS A 67 13.20 -3.17 -4.74
CA HIS A 67 12.31 -2.01 -4.80
C HIS A 67 11.54 -1.81 -3.49
N THR A 68 12.20 -1.26 -2.46
CA THR A 68 11.69 -1.18 -1.08
C THR A 68 11.50 0.24 -0.52
N THR A 69 11.89 1.28 -1.26
CA THR A 69 11.90 2.67 -0.76
C THR A 69 10.68 3.45 -1.23
N LYS A 70 10.43 4.63 -0.66
CA LYS A 70 9.28 5.45 -1.09
C LYS A 70 9.43 5.93 -2.53
N GLU A 71 10.67 6.20 -2.95
CA GLU A 71 11.04 6.68 -4.27
C GLU A 71 11.12 5.54 -5.30
N ASP A 72 11.31 4.30 -4.82
CA ASP A 72 11.38 3.10 -5.63
C ASP A 72 10.80 1.89 -4.88
N ALA A 73 9.49 1.71 -4.99
CA ALA A 73 8.77 0.64 -4.30
C ALA A 73 7.87 -0.13 -5.24
N TRP A 74 8.11 -1.44 -5.33
CA TRP A 74 7.20 -2.38 -6.01
C TRP A 74 6.59 -3.33 -4.99
N SER A 75 5.43 -3.90 -5.32
CA SER A 75 4.84 -4.98 -4.53
C SER A 75 4.06 -5.93 -5.43
N CYS A 76 4.00 -7.19 -5.02
CA CYS A 76 3.19 -8.20 -5.67
C CYS A 76 1.82 -8.32 -4.97
N PHE A 77 0.75 -8.37 -5.75
CA PHE A 77 -0.58 -8.77 -5.32
C PHE A 77 -1.11 -9.82 -6.29
N PHE A 78 -1.49 -10.99 -5.79
CA PHE A 78 -2.06 -12.08 -6.58
C PHE A 78 -1.20 -12.48 -7.79
N GLY A 79 0.13 -12.49 -7.62
CA GLY A 79 1.09 -12.84 -8.68
C GLY A 79 1.39 -11.71 -9.69
N LYS A 80 0.76 -10.53 -9.54
CA LYS A 80 1.01 -9.35 -10.37
C LYS A 80 1.82 -8.31 -9.60
N VAL A 81 2.87 -7.81 -10.22
CA VAL A 81 3.76 -6.80 -9.64
C VAL A 81 3.35 -5.42 -10.11
N TYR A 82 3.25 -4.49 -9.16
CA TYR A 82 2.87 -3.11 -9.40
C TYR A 82 3.90 -2.14 -8.83
N ASN A 83 4.12 -1.04 -9.53
CA ASN A 83 4.88 0.09 -9.02
C ASN A 83 4.01 0.89 -8.04
N LEU A 84 4.39 0.91 -6.78
CA LEU A 84 3.68 1.64 -5.72
C LEU A 84 4.13 3.09 -5.60
N THR A 85 5.33 3.44 -6.06
CA THR A 85 5.93 4.79 -5.95
C THR A 85 4.94 5.93 -6.23
N PRO A 86 4.21 5.96 -7.36
CA PRO A 86 3.29 7.07 -7.66
C PRO A 86 2.07 7.12 -6.74
N TYR A 87 1.73 6.01 -6.06
CA TYR A 87 0.51 5.88 -5.26
C TYR A 87 0.70 6.20 -3.77
N PHE A 88 1.94 6.36 -3.29
CA PHE A 88 2.23 6.58 -1.86
C PHE A 88 1.39 7.69 -1.24
N SER A 89 1.36 8.86 -1.88
CA SER A 89 0.66 10.03 -1.39
C SER A 89 -0.87 9.94 -1.53
N TYR A 90 -1.38 9.02 -2.35
CA TYR A 90 -2.81 8.84 -2.64
C TYR A 90 -3.46 7.73 -1.81
N HIS A 91 -2.66 6.92 -1.11
CA HIS A 91 -3.16 5.80 -0.34
C HIS A 91 -3.90 6.27 0.93
N PRO A 92 -5.21 6.01 1.09
CA PRO A 92 -5.99 6.50 2.23
C PRO A 92 -5.51 5.97 3.59
N GLY A 93 -4.86 4.80 3.61
CA GLY A 93 -4.26 4.22 4.81
C GLY A 93 -2.91 4.84 5.19
N GLY A 94 -2.39 5.75 4.37
CA GLY A 94 -1.10 6.42 4.51
C GLY A 94 0.10 5.63 4.00
N GLU A 95 1.17 6.36 3.71
CA GLU A 95 2.42 5.87 3.12
C GLU A 95 3.08 4.73 3.92
N ARG A 96 3.11 4.85 5.26
CA ARG A 96 3.74 3.85 6.14
C ARG A 96 3.14 2.45 5.99
N LYS A 97 1.88 2.35 5.56
CA LYS A 97 1.24 1.05 5.33
C LYS A 97 1.73 0.40 4.03
N LEU A 98 2.00 1.19 2.99
CA LEU A 98 2.57 0.70 1.74
C LEU A 98 4.03 0.26 1.90
N LEU A 99 4.83 0.97 2.70
CA LEU A 99 6.20 0.52 3.02
C LEU A 99 6.24 -0.86 3.66
N ARG A 100 5.15 -1.30 4.33
CA ARG A 100 5.08 -2.65 4.89
C ARG A 100 4.96 -3.75 3.86
N VAL A 101 4.68 -3.45 2.59
CA VAL A 101 4.58 -4.41 1.47
C VAL A 101 5.55 -4.12 0.33
N ALA A 102 6.30 -3.01 0.41
CA ALA A 102 7.35 -2.70 -0.56
C ALA A 102 8.41 -3.82 -0.59
N GLY A 103 8.80 -4.19 -1.81
CA GLY A 103 9.76 -5.23 -2.13
C GLY A 103 9.31 -6.66 -1.89
N LYS A 104 8.01 -6.93 -1.77
CA LYS A 104 7.51 -8.28 -1.47
C LYS A 104 6.08 -8.52 -1.92
N ASP A 105 5.63 -9.76 -1.76
CA ASP A 105 4.23 -10.13 -1.89
C ASP A 105 3.41 -9.59 -0.73
N GLY A 106 2.55 -8.61 -1.05
CA GLY A 106 1.65 -7.94 -0.12
C GLY A 106 0.26 -8.56 -0.06
N THR A 107 -0.03 -9.62 -0.82
CA THR A 107 -1.38 -10.19 -1.01
C THR A 107 -2.10 -10.44 0.30
N ARG A 108 -1.44 -11.11 1.25
CA ARG A 108 -2.04 -11.44 2.54
C ARG A 108 -2.41 -10.19 3.36
N LEU A 109 -1.55 -9.17 3.37
CA LEU A 109 -1.82 -7.92 4.06
C LEU A 109 -2.91 -7.09 3.36
N PHE A 110 -2.93 -7.15 2.03
CA PHE A 110 -3.95 -6.51 1.20
C PHE A 110 -5.32 -7.11 1.48
N VAL A 111 -5.49 -8.43 1.35
CA VAL A 111 -6.76 -9.12 1.60
C VAL A 111 -7.28 -8.81 3.01
N HIS A 112 -6.41 -8.86 4.02
CA HIS A 112 -6.82 -8.55 5.40
C HIS A 112 -7.42 -7.15 5.59
N SER A 113 -6.99 -6.16 4.80
CA SER A 113 -7.37 -4.75 5.00
C SER A 113 -8.33 -4.23 3.92
N HIS A 114 -8.32 -4.84 2.73
CA HIS A 114 -8.89 -4.32 1.49
C HIS A 114 -9.48 -5.42 0.61
N GLU A 115 -10.01 -6.51 1.19
CA GLU A 115 -10.59 -7.65 0.46
C GLU A 115 -11.56 -7.24 -0.67
N TRP A 116 -12.33 -6.18 -0.44
CA TRP A 116 -13.36 -5.68 -1.37
C TRP A 116 -12.82 -4.76 -2.47
N ILE A 117 -11.54 -4.41 -2.44
CA ILE A 117 -10.92 -3.48 -3.39
C ILE A 117 -10.33 -4.26 -4.56
N ASN A 118 -10.70 -3.87 -5.78
CA ASN A 118 -10.07 -4.38 -6.99
C ASN A 118 -8.73 -3.66 -7.22
N VAL A 119 -7.64 -4.27 -6.73
CA VAL A 119 -6.27 -3.75 -6.89
C VAL A 119 -5.86 -3.63 -8.36
N GLU A 120 -6.34 -4.52 -9.23
CA GLU A 120 -5.97 -4.52 -10.64
C GLU A 120 -6.53 -3.29 -11.36
N ALA A 121 -7.80 -2.96 -11.13
CA ALA A 121 -8.41 -1.76 -11.69
C ALA A 121 -7.87 -0.47 -11.04
N MET A 122 -7.49 -0.52 -9.76
CA MET A 122 -6.92 0.63 -9.07
C MET A 122 -5.51 0.96 -9.57
N MET A 123 -4.71 -0.06 -9.88
CA MET A 123 -3.27 0.05 -10.17
C MET A 123 -2.88 -0.38 -11.60
N ASP A 124 -3.85 -0.47 -12.52
CA ASP A 124 -3.67 -0.84 -13.94
C ASP A 124 -2.49 -0.12 -14.62
N GLU A 125 -2.42 1.21 -14.53
CA GLU A 125 -1.36 2.04 -15.11
C GLU A 125 0.03 1.83 -14.45
N CYS A 126 0.05 1.14 -13.30
CA CYS A 126 1.27 0.83 -12.55
C CYS A 126 1.73 -0.62 -12.73
N PHE A 127 1.09 -1.40 -13.61
CA PHE A 127 1.35 -2.83 -13.75
C PHE A 127 2.72 -3.15 -14.38
N VAL A 128 3.69 -3.56 -13.56
CA VAL A 128 5.07 -3.87 -13.98
C VAL A 128 5.15 -5.20 -14.70
N GLY A 129 4.45 -6.22 -14.19
CA GLY A 129 4.45 -7.54 -14.79
C GLY A 129 4.10 -8.66 -13.83
N TYR A 130 4.59 -9.86 -14.10
CA TYR A 130 4.23 -11.07 -13.35
C TYR A 130 5.36 -11.52 -12.44
N LEU A 131 5.02 -11.88 -11.20
CA LEU A 131 5.95 -12.52 -10.29
C LEU A 131 6.20 -13.95 -10.78
N VAL A 132 7.46 -14.31 -10.97
CA VAL A 132 7.89 -15.64 -11.42
C VAL A 132 8.90 -16.22 -10.41
N PRO A 133 9.04 -17.56 -10.33
CA PRO A 133 10.08 -18.17 -9.51
C PRO A 133 11.47 -17.70 -9.92
N GLU A 134 12.43 -17.79 -9.00
CA GLU A 134 13.85 -17.63 -9.35
C GLU A 134 14.24 -18.66 -10.41
N PRO A 135 15.13 -18.30 -11.36
CA PRO A 135 15.72 -19.30 -12.23
C PRO A 135 16.50 -20.30 -11.36
N GLU A 136 16.32 -21.59 -11.65
CA GLU A 136 17.17 -22.62 -11.03
C GLU A 136 18.63 -22.27 -11.34
N ARG A 137 19.44 -22.14 -10.28
CA ARG A 137 20.88 -21.96 -10.44
C ARG A 137 21.39 -23.23 -11.11
N ALA A 138 21.94 -23.12 -12.30
CA ALA A 138 22.69 -24.21 -12.90
C ALA A 138 23.82 -24.56 -11.92
N GLU A 139 23.76 -25.76 -11.36
CA GLU A 139 24.88 -26.33 -10.60
C GLU A 139 26.10 -26.32 -11.51
N PRO A 140 27.28 -25.86 -11.05
CA PRO A 140 28.49 -25.97 -11.84
C PRO A 140 28.73 -27.47 -12.12
N GLU A 141 28.83 -27.83 -13.40
CA GLU A 141 29.30 -29.17 -13.79
C GLU A 141 30.73 -29.33 -13.25
N ASP A 142 30.91 -30.23 -12.29
CA ASP A 142 32.23 -30.64 -11.81
C ASP A 142 32.90 -31.48 -12.91
N ASP A 143 33.86 -30.90 -13.63
CA ASP A 143 34.81 -31.59 -14.54
C ASP A 143 36.06 -32.11 -13.79
#